data_AF-A0A7R8X567-F1
#
_entry.id   AF-A0A7R8X567-F1
#
_cell.length_a   1.000
_cell.length_b   1.000
_cell.length_c   1.000
_cell.angle_alpha   90.00
_cell.angle_beta   90.00
_cell.angle_gamma   90.00
#
_symmetry.space_group_name_H-M   'P 1'
#
loop_
_entity.id
_entity.type
_entity.pdbx_description
1 polymer ?
#
loop_
_entity_poly.entity_id
_entity_poly.type
_entity_poly.pdbx_seq_one_letter_code
_entity_poly.pdbx_strand_id
1 'polypeptide(L)'
;MAQEKVLAKSSYFMNSCPESRESLESQAKANFLGSTPEEASRASVMGLGAICRHANKLLGDFYNQACMDLAKALLGKVLVRKLGDQVLKGKIVETECYLGGDDKASHSYNGKRTERNAPMFMKPGTSYVYRIYGMYNCFNISSTENRGFHEQSGLDEFYLIGDGAAVLIRSLEPLEGQETMQQLREKKRKPESIRKKLKDFELCNGPSKLCISMNLEKTTCNGQDLANWPALWIEDSENVREDCIVACKRIGIDSCGPEWADKPLRFYILGNRSVSVPYPYLTSLHLPSPELAWCYVNNCLILSILAIALTLVLYKSKDDHKSHPSSNLTGADAGDILSDSPSADSSPLVEGLRSQKVRSTYKTIAASLTADEAEEERRAESTQLNHIFGLLKKEEKKFGIQSLEDLKHQLHLYKA
;
A
#
# COMPACT_ATOMS: atom_id res chain seq x y z
N MET A 1 38.92 14.25 36.24
CA MET A 1 37.57 14.08 36.81
C MET A 1 36.55 14.76 35.91
N ALA A 2 36.09 14.09 34.85
CA ALA A 2 35.15 14.66 33.87
C ALA A 2 34.28 13.58 33.17
N GLN A 3 33.95 12.49 33.86
CA GLN A 3 33.13 11.37 33.33
C GLN A 3 31.96 10.96 34.25
N GLU A 4 31.73 11.68 35.35
CA GLU A 4 30.86 11.25 36.45
C GLU A 4 29.58 12.10 36.63
N LYS A 5 29.17 12.85 35.59
CA LYS A 5 27.96 13.70 35.63
C LYS A 5 26.91 13.42 34.54
N VAL A 6 27.04 12.32 33.80
CA VAL A 6 26.05 11.89 32.79
C VAL A 6 25.04 10.88 33.36
N LEU A 7 25.41 10.10 34.38
CA LEU A 7 24.56 9.04 34.96
C LEU A 7 23.55 9.52 36.03
N ALA A 8 23.53 10.82 36.38
CA ALA A 8 22.76 11.36 37.50
C ALA A 8 21.47 12.13 37.11
N LYS A 9 20.93 11.90 35.91
CA LYS A 9 19.65 12.49 35.45
C LYS A 9 18.62 11.50 34.89
N SER A 10 18.83 10.19 35.05
CA SER A 10 17.90 9.15 34.60
C SER A 10 16.94 8.63 35.69
N SER A 11 16.87 9.28 36.86
CA SER A 11 16.19 8.76 38.07
C SER A 11 15.05 9.64 38.59
N TYR A 12 14.55 10.58 37.79
CA TYR A 12 13.52 11.55 38.23
C TYR A 12 12.25 11.60 37.35
N PHE A 13 12.04 10.57 36.51
CA PHE A 13 10.83 10.45 35.68
C PHE A 13 10.28 9.01 35.61
N MET A 14 10.44 8.25 36.69
CA MET A 14 9.93 6.87 36.87
C MET A 14 9.32 6.70 38.26
N ASN A 15 8.35 7.56 38.63
CA ASN A 15 7.54 7.42 39.86
C ASN A 15 6.23 8.26 39.80
N SER A 16 5.36 7.95 38.85
CA SER A 16 4.03 8.56 38.72
C SER A 16 2.98 7.54 38.25
N CYS A 17 1.98 7.26 39.08
CA CYS A 17 0.75 6.50 38.80
C CYS A 17 0.89 5.01 38.38
N PRO A 18 0.99 4.08 39.36
CA PRO A 18 0.60 2.68 39.23
C PRO A 18 -0.79 2.39 39.86
N GLU A 19 -1.72 3.35 39.90
CA GLU A 19 -2.93 3.29 40.78
C GLU A 19 -4.29 3.22 40.07
N SER A 20 -4.34 3.14 38.73
CA SER A 20 -5.61 3.28 37.98
C SER A 20 -6.57 2.07 38.02
N ARG A 21 -6.15 0.91 38.57
CA ARG A 21 -6.96 -0.33 38.54
C ARG A 21 -7.56 -0.71 39.88
N GLU A 22 -6.74 -0.87 40.93
CA GLU A 22 -7.23 -1.21 42.28
C GLU A 22 -8.04 -0.07 42.92
N SER A 23 -7.76 1.19 42.58
CA SER A 23 -8.53 2.35 43.03
C SER A 23 -9.98 2.31 42.53
N LEU A 24 -10.20 2.00 41.24
CA LEU A 24 -11.53 1.89 40.65
C LEU A 24 -12.31 0.68 41.21
N GLU A 25 -11.65 -0.45 41.43
CA GLU A 25 -12.29 -1.59 42.09
C GLU A 25 -12.69 -1.30 43.54
N SER A 26 -11.84 -0.55 44.27
CA SER A 26 -12.10 -0.14 45.66
C SER A 26 -13.28 0.84 45.74
N GLN A 27 -13.36 1.82 44.85
CA GLN A 27 -14.51 2.74 44.78
C GLN A 27 -15.80 2.07 44.31
N ALA A 28 -15.73 1.08 43.41
CA ALA A 28 -16.89 0.26 43.04
C ALA A 28 -17.43 -0.55 44.23
N LYS A 29 -16.54 -1.12 45.06
CA LYS A 29 -16.91 -1.87 46.28
C LYS A 29 -17.47 -0.95 47.38
N ALA A 30 -16.97 0.28 47.52
CA ALA A 30 -17.42 1.23 48.55
C ALA A 30 -18.89 1.69 48.38
N ASN A 31 -19.39 1.76 47.15
CA ASN A 31 -20.73 2.31 46.84
C ASN A 31 -21.91 1.33 47.06
N PHE A 32 -21.67 0.12 47.57
CA PHE A 32 -22.69 -0.94 47.70
C PHE A 32 -22.87 -1.52 49.12
N LEU A 33 -22.55 -0.74 50.15
CA LEU A 33 -22.87 -1.05 51.55
C LEU A 33 -24.38 -0.96 51.84
N GLY A 34 -25.15 -1.96 51.41
CA GLY A 34 -26.58 -2.07 51.75
C GLY A 34 -27.43 -3.08 50.96
N SER A 35 -26.96 -3.62 49.84
CA SER A 35 -27.75 -4.58 49.04
C SER A 35 -27.54 -6.04 49.44
N THR A 36 -28.52 -6.89 49.13
CA THR A 36 -28.43 -8.34 49.34
C THR A 36 -27.43 -9.00 48.35
N PRO A 37 -26.91 -10.21 48.66
CA PRO A 37 -25.99 -10.92 47.76
C PRO A 37 -26.58 -11.20 46.36
N GLU A 38 -27.90 -11.38 46.26
CA GLU A 38 -28.59 -11.64 44.99
C GLU A 38 -28.72 -10.36 44.14
N GLU A 39 -28.96 -9.21 44.77
CA GLU A 39 -28.94 -7.90 44.10
C GLU A 39 -27.52 -7.53 43.65
N ALA A 40 -26.50 -7.79 44.48
CA ALA A 40 -25.09 -7.59 44.12
C ALA A 40 -24.67 -8.47 42.93
N SER A 41 -25.14 -9.72 42.88
CA SER A 41 -24.96 -10.62 41.72
C SER A 41 -25.60 -10.03 40.45
N ARG A 42 -26.86 -9.59 40.54
CA ARG A 42 -27.60 -9.02 39.40
C ARG A 42 -26.99 -7.70 38.90
N ALA A 43 -26.53 -6.84 39.82
CA ALA A 43 -25.82 -5.61 39.52
C ALA A 43 -24.43 -5.87 38.89
N SER A 44 -23.71 -6.90 39.35
CA SER A 44 -22.43 -7.33 38.74
C SER A 44 -22.62 -7.74 37.28
N VAL A 45 -23.61 -8.58 36.99
CA VAL A 45 -23.90 -9.06 35.62
C VAL A 45 -24.31 -7.90 34.68
N MET A 46 -25.10 -6.92 35.15
CA MET A 46 -25.45 -5.75 34.33
C MET A 46 -24.31 -4.72 34.22
N GLY A 47 -23.53 -4.53 35.29
CA GLY A 47 -22.46 -3.53 35.36
C GLY A 47 -21.23 -3.89 34.54
N LEU A 48 -20.76 -5.14 34.63
CA LEU A 48 -19.58 -5.61 33.89
C LEU A 48 -19.77 -5.55 32.36
N GLY A 49 -21.01 -5.78 31.89
CA GLY A 49 -21.37 -5.63 30.46
C GLY A 49 -21.15 -4.22 29.89
N ALA A 50 -21.09 -3.18 30.75
CA ALA A 50 -20.87 -1.79 30.33
C ALA A 50 -19.38 -1.35 30.37
N ILE A 51 -18.47 -2.16 30.94
CA ILE A 51 -17.09 -1.76 31.23
C ILE A 51 -16.11 -2.26 30.16
N CYS A 52 -16.35 -3.40 29.52
CA CYS A 52 -15.51 -3.96 28.44
C CYS A 52 -15.62 -3.22 27.08
N ARG A 53 -15.87 -1.90 27.07
CA ARG A 53 -16.01 -1.09 25.85
C ARG A 53 -14.64 -0.73 25.26
N HIS A 54 -14.09 -1.68 24.50
CA HIS A 54 -12.87 -1.56 23.68
C HIS A 54 -11.57 -1.44 24.50
N ALA A 55 -11.29 -2.45 25.33
CA ALA A 55 -10.10 -2.50 26.19
C ALA A 55 -8.74 -2.32 25.45
N ASN A 56 -8.70 -2.57 24.14
CA ASN A 56 -7.51 -2.40 23.30
C ASN A 56 -7.54 -1.12 22.45
N LYS A 57 -8.49 -0.19 22.64
CA LYS A 57 -8.60 0.99 21.77
C LYS A 57 -7.41 1.95 21.96
N LEU A 58 -6.76 2.35 20.86
CA LEU A 58 -5.68 3.34 20.86
C LEU A 58 -6.22 4.74 21.17
N LEU A 59 -5.66 5.35 22.22
CA LEU A 59 -6.02 6.67 22.76
C LEU A 59 -5.23 7.80 22.07
N GLY A 60 -5.49 9.05 22.48
CA GLY A 60 -4.96 10.25 21.83
C GLY A 60 -3.43 10.26 21.66
N ASP A 61 -2.71 9.81 22.66
CA ASP A 61 -1.25 9.90 22.73
C ASP A 61 -0.56 9.04 21.65
N PHE A 62 -1.16 7.92 21.26
CA PHE A 62 -0.66 7.08 20.16
C PHE A 62 -0.60 7.84 18.82
N TYR A 63 -1.48 8.81 18.61
CA TYR A 63 -1.50 9.60 17.37
C TYR A 63 -0.55 10.81 17.44
N ASN A 64 -0.07 11.19 18.62
CA ASN A 64 0.74 12.39 18.85
C ASN A 64 2.24 12.14 18.58
N GLN A 65 2.53 11.68 17.36
CA GLN A 65 3.87 11.37 16.86
C GLN A 65 3.99 11.77 15.37
N ALA A 66 5.22 11.90 14.90
CA ALA A 66 5.52 12.42 13.57
C ALA A 66 4.95 11.53 12.45
N CYS A 67 4.67 12.12 11.28
CA CYS A 67 3.98 11.45 10.18
C CYS A 67 4.61 10.11 9.76
N MET A 68 5.94 10.02 9.70
CA MET A 68 6.64 8.77 9.34
C MET A 68 6.52 7.71 10.45
N ASP A 69 6.64 8.11 11.71
CA ASP A 69 6.57 7.20 12.85
C ASP A 69 5.15 6.68 13.04
N LEU A 70 4.14 7.56 12.93
CA LEU A 70 2.73 7.16 12.90
C LEU A 70 2.44 6.20 11.74
N ALA A 71 2.99 6.46 10.55
CA ALA A 71 2.76 5.61 9.38
C ALA A 71 3.32 4.20 9.54
N LYS A 72 4.43 4.03 10.27
CA LYS A 72 4.96 2.71 10.66
C LYS A 72 4.17 2.10 11.81
N ALA A 73 3.95 2.84 12.90
CA ALA A 73 3.28 2.39 14.12
C ALA A 73 1.83 1.94 13.89
N LEU A 74 1.17 2.46 12.84
CA LEU A 74 -0.15 2.02 12.38
C LEU A 74 -0.14 0.64 11.71
N LEU A 75 0.99 0.15 11.17
CA LEU A 75 1.06 -1.18 10.56
C LEU A 75 0.86 -2.26 11.64
N GLY A 76 0.05 -3.27 11.32
CA GLY A 76 -0.33 -4.34 12.26
C GLY A 76 -1.52 -3.97 13.17
N LYS A 77 -1.79 -2.68 13.41
CA LYS A 77 -2.95 -2.22 14.20
C LYS A 77 -4.26 -2.46 13.44
N VAL A 78 -5.37 -2.60 14.16
CA VAL A 78 -6.65 -3.03 13.57
C VAL A 78 -7.62 -1.86 13.48
N LEU A 79 -7.96 -1.42 12.27
CA LEU A 79 -9.01 -0.45 12.04
C LEU A 79 -10.38 -1.14 12.21
N VAL A 80 -11.23 -0.59 13.09
CA VAL A 80 -12.55 -1.15 13.41
C VAL A 80 -13.64 -0.13 13.12
N ARG A 81 -14.62 -0.53 12.29
CA ARG A 81 -15.84 0.23 11.99
C ARG A 81 -17.02 -0.45 12.68
N LYS A 82 -17.88 0.35 13.33
CA LYS A 82 -19.21 -0.11 13.78
C LYS A 82 -20.31 0.51 12.91
N LEU A 83 -21.21 -0.32 12.39
CA LEU A 83 -22.33 0.03 11.51
C LEU A 83 -23.63 -0.55 12.09
N GLY A 84 -24.26 0.18 12.99
CA GLY A 84 -25.34 -0.38 13.83
C GLY A 84 -24.78 -1.51 14.69
N ASP A 85 -25.35 -2.70 14.59
CA ASP A 85 -24.88 -3.89 15.32
C ASP A 85 -23.74 -4.64 14.61
N GLN A 86 -23.44 -4.29 13.35
CA GLN A 86 -22.35 -4.93 12.59
C GLN A 86 -21.01 -4.30 12.93
N VAL A 87 -19.99 -5.14 13.12
CA VAL A 87 -18.59 -4.74 13.30
C VAL A 87 -17.77 -5.22 12.10
N LEU A 88 -16.95 -4.34 11.55
CA LEU A 88 -16.01 -4.64 10.47
C LEU A 88 -14.59 -4.37 10.99
N LYS A 89 -13.67 -5.32 10.82
CA LYS A 89 -12.27 -5.18 11.25
C LYS A 89 -11.31 -5.46 10.11
N GLY A 90 -10.25 -4.67 10.03
CA GLY A 90 -9.14 -4.93 9.13
C GLY A 90 -7.80 -4.48 9.71
N LYS A 91 -6.81 -5.37 9.71
CA LYS A 91 -5.42 -5.06 10.09
C LYS A 91 -4.83 -4.13 9.04
N ILE A 92 -4.24 -3.00 9.44
CA ILE A 92 -3.60 -2.05 8.54
C ILE A 92 -2.29 -2.68 8.02
N VAL A 93 -2.14 -2.76 6.70
CA VAL A 93 -0.96 -3.42 6.06
C VAL A 93 -0.20 -2.54 5.07
N GLU A 94 -0.74 -1.37 4.72
CA GLU A 94 -0.09 -0.38 3.85
C GLU A 94 -0.54 1.04 4.22
N THR A 95 0.43 1.95 4.35
CA THR A 95 0.26 3.37 4.69
C THR A 95 1.11 4.26 3.78
N GLU A 96 0.70 5.51 3.59
CA GLU A 96 1.53 6.58 3.00
C GLU A 96 1.55 7.78 3.92
N CYS A 97 2.73 8.32 4.17
CA CYS A 97 2.89 9.58 4.90
C CYS A 97 2.90 10.77 3.91
N TYR A 98 2.21 11.85 4.31
CA TYR A 98 2.28 13.17 3.71
C TYR A 98 2.68 14.18 4.79
N LEU A 99 3.90 14.72 4.69
CA LEU A 99 4.55 15.51 5.77
C LEU A 99 3.92 16.90 5.99
N GLY A 100 3.03 17.34 5.10
CA GLY A 100 2.69 18.75 4.99
C GLY A 100 3.92 19.58 4.63
N GLY A 101 4.03 20.81 5.12
CA GLY A 101 5.19 21.67 4.86
C GLY A 101 5.56 21.74 3.38
N ASP A 102 6.78 21.34 3.04
CA ASP A 102 7.34 21.36 1.68
C ASP A 102 6.91 20.18 0.79
N ASP A 103 6.09 19.24 1.29
CA ASP A 103 5.68 18.04 0.56
C ASP A 103 4.72 18.35 -0.59
N LYS A 104 5.29 18.46 -1.80
CA LYS A 104 4.58 18.75 -3.06
C LYS A 104 3.49 17.75 -3.42
N ALA A 105 3.49 16.55 -2.82
CA ALA A 105 2.42 15.57 -3.00
C ALA A 105 1.25 15.76 -2.01
N SER A 106 1.44 16.53 -0.94
CA SER A 106 0.44 16.77 0.09
C SER A 106 -0.57 17.85 -0.30
N HIS A 107 -1.83 17.69 0.10
CA HIS A 107 -2.82 18.75 -0.01
C HIS A 107 -2.47 20.00 0.82
N SER A 108 -1.63 19.85 1.84
CA SER A 108 -1.17 20.91 2.76
C SER A 108 0.17 21.54 2.37
N TYR A 109 0.69 21.25 1.17
CA TYR A 109 1.91 21.85 0.61
C TYR A 109 1.96 23.38 0.78
N ASN A 110 3.12 23.91 1.17
CA ASN A 110 3.35 25.31 1.58
C ASN A 110 2.38 25.79 2.68
N GLY A 111 2.00 24.91 3.60
CA GLY A 111 1.05 25.20 4.69
C GLY A 111 -0.38 25.47 4.22
N LYS A 112 -0.73 25.12 2.97
CA LYS A 112 -2.00 25.51 2.32
C LYS A 112 -3.21 24.91 3.02
N ARG A 113 -3.88 25.71 3.86
CA ARG A 113 -5.14 25.36 4.53
C ARG A 113 -6.35 25.75 3.70
N THR A 114 -7.34 24.85 3.65
CA THR A 114 -8.63 24.98 2.95
C THR A 114 -9.71 24.27 3.76
N GLU A 115 -10.99 24.55 3.51
CA GLU A 115 -12.10 23.78 4.12
C GLU A 115 -11.95 22.26 3.85
N ARG A 116 -11.53 21.88 2.63
CA ARG A 116 -11.36 20.48 2.23
C ARG A 116 -10.32 19.75 3.07
N ASN A 117 -9.17 20.35 3.39
CA ASN A 117 -8.07 19.70 4.09
C ASN A 117 -7.90 20.13 5.55
N ALA A 118 -8.81 20.97 6.08
CA ALA A 118 -8.79 21.42 7.47
C ALA A 118 -8.55 20.32 8.53
N PRO A 119 -9.03 19.07 8.39
CA PRO A 119 -8.72 17.99 9.34
C PRO A 119 -7.23 17.62 9.45
N MET A 120 -6.41 17.87 8.42
CA MET A 120 -4.95 17.71 8.51
C MET A 120 -4.31 18.75 9.44
N PHE A 121 -5.02 19.86 9.70
CA PHE A 121 -4.63 20.97 10.58
C PHE A 121 -5.35 20.91 11.94
N MET A 122 -5.89 19.75 12.31
CA MET A 122 -6.54 19.48 13.60
C MET A 122 -5.66 18.55 14.46
N LYS A 123 -6.01 18.41 15.75
CA LYS A 123 -5.43 17.47 16.72
C LYS A 123 -5.04 16.14 16.04
N PRO A 124 -3.84 15.57 16.30
CA PRO A 124 -3.47 14.25 15.80
C PRO A 124 -4.51 13.17 16.16
N GLY A 125 -4.73 12.22 15.25
CA GLY A 125 -5.82 11.23 15.36
C GLY A 125 -7.16 11.72 14.84
N THR A 126 -7.24 12.93 14.24
CA THR A 126 -8.44 13.37 13.52
C THR A 126 -8.52 12.69 12.15
N SER A 127 -9.68 12.13 11.83
CA SER A 127 -9.92 11.53 10.52
C SER A 127 -10.03 12.58 9.41
N TYR A 128 -9.27 12.37 8.34
CA TYR A 128 -9.38 13.16 7.12
C TYR A 128 -9.93 12.28 5.99
N VAL A 129 -11.17 12.54 5.56
CA VAL A 129 -11.83 11.81 4.46
C VAL A 129 -12.18 12.78 3.34
N TYR A 130 -11.52 12.62 2.20
CA TYR A 130 -11.76 13.43 1.00
C TYR A 130 -12.22 12.59 -0.18
N ARG A 131 -12.96 13.22 -1.10
CA ARG A 131 -13.39 12.60 -2.36
C ARG A 131 -12.34 12.83 -3.47
N ILE A 132 -11.98 11.76 -4.17
CA ILE A 132 -11.05 11.72 -5.30
C ILE A 132 -11.78 11.20 -6.56
N TYR A 133 -11.38 11.68 -7.74
CA TYR A 133 -12.00 11.36 -9.04
C TYR A 133 -13.54 11.50 -9.07
N GLY A 134 -14.09 12.43 -8.28
CA GLY A 134 -15.53 12.68 -8.15
C GLY A 134 -16.36 11.59 -7.48
N MET A 135 -15.86 10.35 -7.35
CA MET A 135 -16.67 9.17 -7.00
C MET A 135 -16.14 8.29 -5.86
N TYR A 136 -14.85 8.39 -5.50
CA TYR A 136 -14.21 7.55 -4.50
C TYR A 136 -13.73 8.36 -3.30
N ASN A 137 -13.54 7.73 -2.13
CA ASN A 137 -12.96 8.40 -0.96
C ASN A 137 -11.57 7.82 -0.62
N CYS A 138 -10.73 8.65 0.00
CA CYS A 138 -9.52 8.22 0.71
C CYS A 138 -9.66 8.57 2.19
N PHE A 139 -9.14 7.72 3.09
CA PHE A 139 -9.15 7.90 4.54
C PHE A 139 -7.73 8.05 5.07
N ASN A 140 -7.49 9.16 5.77
CA ASN A 140 -6.21 9.55 6.33
C ASN A 140 -6.40 9.91 7.81
N ILE A 141 -5.32 9.98 8.55
CA ILE A 141 -5.29 10.32 9.98
C ILE A 141 -4.28 11.46 10.16
N SER A 142 -4.67 12.57 10.79
CA SER A 142 -3.72 13.66 11.09
C SER A 142 -2.64 13.20 12.07
N SER A 143 -1.42 13.68 11.86
CA SER A 143 -0.24 13.42 12.69
C SER A 143 0.34 14.73 13.21
N THR A 144 1.44 14.65 13.96
CA THR A 144 2.37 15.80 14.06
C THR A 144 3.38 15.73 12.92
N GLU A 145 4.24 16.75 12.79
CA GLU A 145 5.44 16.71 11.96
C GLU A 145 6.65 17.03 12.85
N ASN A 146 7.79 16.38 12.63
CA ASN A 146 8.99 16.65 13.42
C ASN A 146 9.79 17.79 12.77
N ARG A 147 9.30 19.03 12.94
CA ARG A 147 10.11 20.22 12.70
C ARG A 147 11.19 20.31 13.78
N GLY A 148 12.34 19.71 13.52
CA GLY A 148 13.50 19.78 14.40
C GLY A 148 13.84 21.22 14.80
N PHE A 149 14.25 21.37 16.06
CA PHE A 149 14.52 22.60 16.81
C PHE A 149 14.52 23.91 15.99
N HIS A 150 13.40 24.64 16.02
CA HIS A 150 13.32 25.98 15.43
C HIS A 150 14.05 26.97 16.36
N GLU A 151 15.37 27.11 16.18
CA GLU A 151 16.29 27.87 17.06
C GLU A 151 15.82 29.30 17.39
N GLN A 152 15.02 29.91 16.51
CA GLN A 152 14.44 31.26 16.69
C GLN A 152 13.16 31.32 17.55
N SER A 153 12.51 30.21 17.92
CA SER A 153 11.26 30.22 18.71
C SER A 153 11.50 30.20 20.23
N GLY A 154 12.65 29.69 20.68
CA GLY A 154 12.99 29.62 22.11
C GLY A 154 12.08 28.71 22.96
N LEU A 155 11.34 27.79 22.33
CA LEU A 155 10.39 26.87 22.97
C LEU A 155 10.84 25.42 22.78
N ASP A 156 11.00 24.69 23.88
CA ASP A 156 11.46 23.29 23.89
C ASP A 156 10.54 22.37 23.10
N GLU A 157 11.11 21.71 22.06
CA GLU A 157 10.63 20.48 21.37
C GLU A 157 9.10 20.33 21.19
N PHE A 158 8.40 21.44 20.96
CA PHE A 158 6.94 21.44 20.97
C PHE A 158 6.38 20.97 19.63
N TYR A 159 5.89 19.73 19.57
CA TYR A 159 5.16 19.20 18.42
C TYR A 159 4.04 20.16 17.99
N LEU A 160 4.22 20.82 16.84
CA LEU A 160 3.27 21.83 16.37
C LEU A 160 1.99 21.16 15.86
N ILE A 161 0.95 21.18 16.71
CA ILE A 161 -0.39 20.73 16.35
C ILE A 161 -0.89 21.60 15.19
N GLY A 162 -1.02 20.97 14.02
CA GLY A 162 -1.65 21.58 12.85
C GLY A 162 -0.71 21.96 11.71
N ASP A 163 0.49 21.38 11.60
CA ASP A 163 1.38 21.55 10.43
C ASP A 163 0.83 20.96 9.10
N GLY A 164 -0.33 20.31 9.13
CA GLY A 164 -0.97 19.76 7.94
C GLY A 164 -0.49 18.36 7.57
N ALA A 165 0.27 17.68 8.43
CA ALA A 165 0.77 16.33 8.20
C ALA A 165 -0.33 15.27 8.42
N ALA A 166 -0.32 14.19 7.62
CA ALA A 166 -1.26 13.09 7.75
C ALA A 166 -0.77 11.77 7.13
N VAL A 167 -1.24 10.66 7.68
CA VAL A 167 -1.03 9.30 7.16
C VAL A 167 -2.27 8.83 6.41
N LEU A 168 -2.15 8.57 5.10
CA LEU A 168 -3.14 7.85 4.29
C LEU A 168 -3.12 6.36 4.64
N ILE A 169 -4.27 5.77 4.98
CA ILE A 169 -4.42 4.32 5.04
C ILE A 169 -4.72 3.81 3.63
N ARG A 170 -3.89 2.87 3.14
CA ARG A 170 -3.98 2.37 1.76
C ARG A 170 -4.49 0.95 1.63
N SER A 171 -4.24 0.11 2.63
CA SER A 171 -4.77 -1.24 2.62
C SER A 171 -5.02 -1.80 4.02
N LEU A 172 -6.06 -2.63 4.09
CA LEU A 172 -6.35 -3.50 5.21
C LEU A 172 -6.32 -4.96 4.75
N GLU A 173 -5.85 -5.86 5.61
CA GLU A 173 -6.16 -7.28 5.58
C GLU A 173 -7.47 -7.51 6.38
N PRO A 174 -8.58 -7.94 5.74
CA PRO A 174 -9.86 -8.10 6.43
C PRO A 174 -9.86 -9.22 7.48
N LEU A 175 -10.23 -8.89 8.72
CA LEU A 175 -10.31 -9.83 9.85
C LEU A 175 -11.75 -10.21 10.20
N GLU A 176 -12.69 -9.27 10.13
CA GLU A 176 -14.09 -9.46 10.57
C GLU A 176 -15.03 -8.67 9.65
N GLY A 177 -16.23 -9.20 9.38
CA GLY A 177 -17.24 -8.52 8.57
C GLY A 177 -17.05 -8.61 7.05
N GLN A 178 -16.26 -9.58 6.57
CA GLN A 178 -15.91 -9.77 5.14
C GLN A 178 -17.14 -9.88 4.23
N GLU A 179 -18.25 -10.43 4.70
CA GLU A 179 -19.50 -10.50 3.92
C GLU A 179 -20.10 -9.10 3.71
N THR A 180 -20.22 -8.28 4.75
CA THR A 180 -20.68 -6.89 4.62
C THR A 180 -19.74 -6.08 3.73
N MET A 181 -18.42 -6.28 3.84
CA MET A 181 -17.46 -5.68 2.91
C MET A 181 -17.74 -6.09 1.45
N GLN A 182 -17.98 -7.38 1.19
CA GLN A 182 -18.33 -7.89 -0.14
C GLN A 182 -19.61 -7.22 -0.69
N GLN A 183 -20.68 -7.17 0.12
CA GLN A 183 -21.95 -6.54 -0.25
C GLN A 183 -21.79 -5.03 -0.53
N LEU A 184 -21.00 -4.31 0.28
CA LEU A 184 -20.69 -2.88 0.07
C LEU A 184 -19.89 -2.65 -1.21
N ARG A 185 -18.93 -3.54 -1.51
CA ARG A 185 -18.13 -3.50 -2.75
C ARG A 185 -18.99 -3.81 -3.98
N GLU A 186 -19.91 -4.76 -3.90
CA GLU A 186 -20.85 -5.10 -4.98
C GLU A 186 -21.82 -3.97 -5.31
N LYS A 187 -22.35 -3.26 -4.30
CA LYS A 187 -23.18 -2.05 -4.48
C LYS A 187 -22.49 -0.90 -5.25
N LYS A 188 -21.17 -0.98 -5.50
CA LYS A 188 -20.39 -0.03 -6.30
C LYS A 188 -19.80 -0.64 -7.59
N ARG A 189 -20.12 -1.90 -7.92
CA ARG A 189 -19.66 -2.61 -9.13
C ARG A 189 -20.70 -2.54 -10.24
N LYS A 190 -20.25 -2.63 -11.50
CA LYS A 190 -21.16 -2.80 -12.65
C LYS A 190 -21.78 -4.22 -12.64
N PRO A 191 -23.06 -4.41 -13.03
CA PRO A 191 -23.75 -5.70 -12.92
C PRO A 191 -23.02 -6.89 -13.57
N GLU A 192 -22.38 -6.69 -14.72
CA GLU A 192 -21.66 -7.72 -15.45
C GLU A 192 -20.49 -8.29 -14.63
N SER A 193 -19.89 -7.44 -13.78
CA SER A 193 -18.75 -7.80 -12.93
C SER A 193 -19.15 -8.47 -11.62
N ILE A 194 -20.41 -8.35 -11.17
CA ILE A 194 -20.87 -8.95 -9.90
C ILE A 194 -20.85 -10.48 -9.96
N ARG A 195 -20.92 -11.08 -11.16
CA ARG A 195 -20.87 -12.53 -11.44
C ARG A 195 -19.67 -13.28 -10.83
N LYS A 196 -18.65 -12.58 -10.33
CA LYS A 196 -17.53 -13.17 -9.58
C LYS A 196 -17.36 -12.48 -8.22
N LYS A 197 -17.57 -13.24 -7.15
CA LYS A 197 -17.23 -12.85 -5.76
C LYS A 197 -15.74 -12.47 -5.71
N LEU A 198 -15.41 -11.44 -4.93
CA LEU A 198 -14.02 -11.04 -4.72
C LEU A 198 -13.36 -12.04 -3.76
N LYS A 199 -12.03 -12.18 -3.83
CA LYS A 199 -11.24 -12.81 -2.77
C LYS A 199 -11.07 -11.81 -1.63
N ASP A 200 -10.88 -12.28 -0.40
CA ASP A 200 -10.89 -11.40 0.77
C ASP A 200 -9.81 -10.30 0.71
N PHE A 201 -8.62 -10.63 0.21
CA PHE A 201 -7.56 -9.64 -0.03
C PHE A 201 -7.90 -8.58 -1.11
N GLU A 202 -8.89 -8.83 -1.98
CA GLU A 202 -9.38 -7.88 -3.01
C GLU A 202 -10.47 -6.92 -2.47
N LEU A 203 -10.95 -7.15 -1.25
CA LEU A 203 -11.92 -6.26 -0.57
C LEU A 203 -11.26 -4.91 -0.24
N CYS A 204 -10.05 -4.92 0.31
CA CYS A 204 -9.43 -3.74 0.93
C CYS A 204 -8.07 -3.33 0.35
N ASN A 205 -7.54 -4.02 -0.67
CA ASN A 205 -6.23 -3.72 -1.29
C ASN A 205 -6.15 -2.44 -2.13
N GLY A 206 -6.45 -1.29 -1.53
CA GLY A 206 -6.32 0.05 -2.11
C GLY A 206 -7.17 1.08 -1.35
N PRO A 207 -6.75 2.37 -1.28
CA PRO A 207 -7.34 3.37 -0.40
C PRO A 207 -8.84 3.59 -0.66
N SER A 208 -9.25 3.60 -1.93
CA SER A 208 -10.66 3.68 -2.32
C SER A 208 -11.44 2.38 -2.15
N LYS A 209 -10.76 1.23 -2.10
CA LYS A 209 -11.40 -0.09 -1.91
C LYS A 209 -11.79 -0.26 -0.44
N LEU A 210 -10.85 -0.01 0.48
CA LEU A 210 -11.13 -0.08 1.92
C LEU A 210 -12.16 0.97 2.37
N CYS A 211 -12.17 2.18 1.79
CA CYS A 211 -13.22 3.16 2.07
C CYS A 211 -14.63 2.68 1.69
N ILE A 212 -14.77 1.88 0.63
CA ILE A 212 -16.05 1.26 0.26
C ILE A 212 -16.37 0.12 1.23
N SER A 213 -15.43 -0.81 1.44
CA SER A 213 -15.59 -1.99 2.31
C SER A 213 -15.92 -1.64 3.76
N MET A 214 -15.31 -0.58 4.31
CA MET A 214 -15.49 -0.10 5.68
C MET A 214 -16.56 1.02 5.80
N ASN A 215 -17.31 1.31 4.72
CA ASN A 215 -18.31 2.38 4.64
C ASN A 215 -17.82 3.73 5.23
N LEU A 216 -16.71 4.23 4.70
CA LEU A 216 -16.07 5.49 5.08
C LEU A 216 -16.51 6.61 4.14
N GLU A 217 -17.62 7.26 4.48
CA GLU A 217 -18.18 8.38 3.72
C GLU A 217 -17.70 9.74 4.26
N LYS A 218 -17.28 10.67 3.38
CA LYS A 218 -16.86 12.03 3.79
C LYS A 218 -17.89 12.75 4.67
N THR A 219 -19.18 12.52 4.41
CA THR A 219 -20.31 13.13 5.12
C THR A 219 -20.39 12.73 6.60
N THR A 220 -19.91 11.55 6.97
CA THR A 220 -20.05 10.99 8.33
C THR A 220 -18.70 10.71 9.00
N CYS A 221 -17.63 10.56 8.23
CA CYS A 221 -16.33 10.06 8.71
C CYS A 221 -15.20 11.10 8.63
N ASN A 222 -15.46 12.33 8.21
CA ASN A 222 -14.46 13.41 8.15
C ASN A 222 -14.49 14.25 9.43
N GLY A 223 -13.31 14.68 9.92
CA GLY A 223 -13.18 15.55 11.09
C GLY A 223 -13.51 14.88 12.43
N GLN A 224 -13.48 13.54 12.51
CA GLN A 224 -13.82 12.79 13.72
C GLN A 224 -12.55 12.43 14.50
N ASP A 225 -12.54 12.60 15.82
CA ASP A 225 -11.44 12.19 16.69
C ASP A 225 -11.47 10.66 16.90
N LEU A 226 -10.54 9.92 16.30
CA LEU A 226 -10.50 8.45 16.38
C LEU A 226 -10.32 7.92 17.81
N ALA A 227 -9.68 8.68 18.69
CA ALA A 227 -9.53 8.31 20.11
C ALA A 227 -10.87 8.33 20.85
N ASN A 228 -11.84 9.15 20.42
CA ASN A 228 -13.11 9.37 21.14
C ASN A 228 -14.35 8.86 20.38
N TRP A 229 -14.32 8.79 19.05
CA TRP A 229 -15.48 8.39 18.25
C TRP A 229 -15.82 6.89 18.43
N PRO A 230 -17.10 6.53 18.67
CA PRO A 230 -17.51 5.13 18.89
C PRO A 230 -17.92 4.37 17.62
N ALA A 231 -17.82 4.99 16.43
CA ALA A 231 -18.23 4.38 15.16
C ALA A 231 -17.05 4.02 14.22
N LEU A 232 -15.85 4.53 14.49
CA LEU A 232 -14.58 4.14 13.87
C LEU A 232 -13.46 4.37 14.89
N TRP A 233 -12.65 3.36 15.15
CA TRP A 233 -11.46 3.46 16.01
C TRP A 233 -10.37 2.52 15.50
N ILE A 234 -9.20 2.58 16.15
CA ILE A 234 -8.13 1.61 15.93
C ILE A 234 -7.90 0.86 17.24
N GLU A 235 -7.77 -0.46 17.15
CA GLU A 235 -7.39 -1.35 18.25
C GLU A 235 -5.91 -1.69 18.16
N ASP A 236 -5.27 -1.76 19.31
CA ASP A 236 -3.90 -2.19 19.48
C ASP A 236 -3.75 -3.69 19.15
N SER A 237 -2.57 -4.03 18.64
CA SER A 237 -2.21 -5.36 18.16
C SER A 237 -0.69 -5.48 18.10
N GLU A 238 -0.19 -6.68 17.80
CA GLU A 238 1.24 -6.96 17.71
C GLU A 238 1.98 -5.96 16.81
N ASN A 239 3.09 -5.42 17.31
CA ASN A 239 3.93 -4.49 16.55
C ASN A 239 4.61 -5.24 15.40
N VAL A 240 4.48 -4.73 14.17
CA VAL A 240 5.24 -5.25 13.04
C VAL A 240 6.72 -4.95 13.27
N ARG A 241 7.58 -5.98 13.19
CA ARG A 241 9.03 -5.82 13.24
C ARG A 241 9.50 -4.91 12.11
N GLU A 242 10.46 -4.02 12.38
CA GLU A 242 11.00 -3.08 11.38
C GLU A 242 11.57 -3.79 10.14
N ASP A 243 12.17 -4.98 10.29
CA ASP A 243 12.68 -5.78 9.16
C ASP A 243 11.58 -6.43 8.29
N CYS A 244 10.34 -6.42 8.77
CA CYS A 244 9.14 -6.76 7.99
C CYS A 244 8.47 -5.53 7.35
N ILE A 245 8.97 -4.30 7.57
CA ILE A 245 8.39 -3.07 7.01
C ILE A 245 9.16 -2.63 5.77
N VAL A 246 8.46 -2.50 4.65
CA VAL A 246 9.01 -2.02 3.38
C VAL A 246 8.77 -0.53 3.23
N ALA A 247 9.83 0.28 3.31
CA ALA A 247 9.81 1.68 2.92
C ALA A 247 10.09 1.83 1.40
N CYS A 248 9.21 2.54 0.67
CA CYS A 248 9.34 2.70 -0.78
C CYS A 248 8.57 3.93 -1.32
N LYS A 249 8.64 4.17 -2.63
CA LYS A 249 7.94 5.27 -3.31
C LYS A 249 6.42 5.20 -3.11
N ARG A 250 5.80 6.39 -3.03
CA ARG A 250 4.34 6.58 -2.97
C ARG A 250 3.70 6.38 -4.36
N ILE A 251 2.40 6.11 -4.41
CA ILE A 251 1.70 5.66 -5.62
C ILE A 251 0.79 6.75 -6.19
N GLY A 252 1.03 7.14 -7.44
CA GLY A 252 0.17 8.06 -8.20
C GLY A 252 0.42 9.53 -7.87
N ILE A 253 1.68 9.88 -7.59
CA ILE A 253 2.12 11.25 -7.26
C ILE A 253 3.23 11.76 -8.19
N ASP A 254 3.54 11.06 -9.28
CA ASP A 254 4.70 11.31 -10.15
C ASP A 254 4.72 12.75 -10.71
N SER A 255 3.55 13.36 -10.88
CA SER A 255 3.36 14.76 -11.30
C SER A 255 3.81 15.82 -10.28
N CYS A 256 4.14 15.45 -9.03
CA CYS A 256 4.76 16.38 -8.06
C CYS A 256 6.28 16.54 -8.25
N GLY A 257 6.88 15.78 -9.17
CA GLY A 257 8.30 15.80 -9.50
C GLY A 257 9.13 14.77 -8.71
N PRO A 258 10.29 14.35 -9.24
CA PRO A 258 11.07 13.23 -8.68
C PRO A 258 11.54 13.49 -7.24
N GLU A 259 11.80 14.75 -6.87
CA GLU A 259 12.17 15.18 -5.53
C GLU A 259 11.21 14.67 -4.42
N TRP A 260 9.91 14.54 -4.73
CA TRP A 260 8.84 14.16 -3.80
C TRP A 260 8.12 12.86 -4.17
N ALA A 261 8.19 12.44 -5.45
CA ALA A 261 7.75 11.12 -5.91
C ALA A 261 8.72 10.01 -5.48
N ASP A 262 10.03 10.28 -5.45
CA ASP A 262 11.05 9.25 -5.18
C ASP A 262 11.31 9.00 -3.68
N LYS A 263 10.82 9.87 -2.79
CA LYS A 263 11.01 9.71 -1.33
C LYS A 263 10.34 8.41 -0.82
N PRO A 264 10.98 7.66 0.09
CA PRO A 264 10.47 6.39 0.61
C PRO A 264 9.39 6.59 1.69
N LEU A 265 8.31 7.29 1.36
CA LEU A 265 7.23 7.70 2.26
C LEU A 265 5.99 6.79 2.20
N ARG A 266 6.09 5.62 1.55
CA ARG A 266 5.10 4.53 1.61
C ARG A 266 5.65 3.36 2.41
N PHE A 267 4.88 2.85 3.35
CA PHE A 267 5.25 1.73 4.22
C PHE A 267 4.26 0.58 4.08
N TYR A 268 4.74 -0.67 4.02
CA TYR A 268 3.86 -1.84 4.00
C TYR A 268 4.48 -3.10 4.59
N ILE A 269 3.65 -4.05 5.01
CA ILE A 269 4.10 -5.33 5.59
C ILE A 269 4.57 -6.28 4.48
N LEU A 270 5.84 -6.70 4.54
CA LEU A 270 6.47 -7.60 3.56
C LEU A 270 5.67 -8.92 3.43
N GLY A 271 5.53 -9.41 2.19
CA GLY A 271 4.82 -10.65 1.87
C GLY A 271 3.28 -10.60 2.03
N ASN A 272 2.72 -9.53 2.59
CA ASN A 272 1.28 -9.48 2.86
C ASN A 272 0.44 -9.37 1.58
N ARG A 273 -0.45 -10.36 1.37
CA ARG A 273 -1.27 -10.49 0.15
C ARG A 273 -2.29 -9.38 -0.07
N SER A 274 -2.58 -8.58 0.96
CA SER A 274 -3.54 -7.48 0.89
C SER A 274 -2.90 -6.15 0.50
N VAL A 275 -1.57 -6.04 0.38
CA VAL A 275 -0.91 -4.81 -0.09
C VAL A 275 -1.42 -4.42 -1.50
N SER A 276 -1.72 -3.14 -1.72
CA SER A 276 -2.39 -2.67 -2.96
C SER A 276 -1.52 -2.76 -4.20
N VAL A 277 -0.24 -2.42 -4.06
CA VAL A 277 0.81 -2.60 -5.09
C VAL A 277 2.12 -2.99 -4.39
N PRO A 278 2.58 -4.26 -4.47
CA PRO A 278 3.90 -4.63 -3.96
C PRO A 278 4.99 -3.93 -4.79
N TYR A 279 6.05 -3.47 -4.14
CA TYR A 279 7.19 -2.85 -4.83
C TYR A 279 7.98 -3.92 -5.59
N PRO A 280 8.25 -3.76 -6.91
CA PRO A 280 8.66 -4.86 -7.79
C PRO A 280 10.04 -5.46 -7.51
N TYR A 281 10.83 -4.86 -6.60
CA TYR A 281 12.14 -5.37 -6.20
C TYR A 281 12.12 -6.45 -5.11
N LEU A 282 11.00 -6.62 -4.38
CA LEU A 282 10.95 -7.53 -3.22
C LEU A 282 10.32 -8.88 -3.52
N THR A 283 9.69 -9.04 -4.69
CA THR A 283 9.22 -10.34 -5.19
C THR A 283 10.35 -11.28 -5.65
N SER A 284 11.62 -10.85 -5.63
CA SER A 284 12.79 -11.70 -5.86
C SER A 284 13.41 -12.26 -4.56
N LEU A 285 13.15 -11.63 -3.41
CA LEU A 285 13.68 -12.04 -2.11
C LEU A 285 12.72 -13.05 -1.44
N HIS A 286 12.70 -14.25 -2.02
CA HIS A 286 12.16 -15.46 -1.39
C HIS A 286 13.19 -16.60 -1.41
N LEU A 287 14.39 -16.27 -0.92
CA LEU A 287 15.39 -17.23 -0.46
C LEU A 287 15.72 -16.87 1.00
N PRO A 288 15.67 -17.83 1.95
CA PRO A 288 16.30 -17.64 3.25
C PRO A 288 17.81 -17.49 3.06
N SER A 289 18.45 -16.67 3.93
CA SER A 289 19.87 -16.23 4.01
C SER A 289 20.81 -16.36 2.77
N PRO A 290 21.76 -15.43 2.55
CA PRO A 290 22.75 -15.58 1.46
C PRO A 290 23.47 -16.94 1.42
N GLU A 291 23.65 -17.56 2.59
CA GLU A 291 24.24 -18.91 2.75
C GLU A 291 23.30 -20.02 2.24
N LEU A 292 22.02 -19.98 2.62
CA LEU A 292 21.03 -20.97 2.18
C LEU A 292 20.67 -20.81 0.70
N ALA A 293 20.66 -19.58 0.18
CA ALA A 293 20.59 -19.30 -1.26
C ALA A 293 21.72 -20.00 -2.04
N TRP A 294 22.97 -19.86 -1.56
CA TRP A 294 24.14 -20.50 -2.16
C TRP A 294 24.08 -22.04 -2.08
N CYS A 295 23.69 -22.57 -0.92
CA CYS A 295 23.45 -24.00 -0.73
C CYS A 295 22.35 -24.55 -1.65
N TYR A 296 21.26 -23.82 -1.89
CA TYR A 296 20.20 -24.26 -2.79
C TYR A 296 20.68 -24.33 -4.25
N VAL A 297 21.34 -23.27 -4.73
CA VAL A 297 21.90 -23.22 -6.11
C VAL A 297 22.90 -24.35 -6.33
N ASN A 298 23.82 -24.58 -5.37
CA ASN A 298 24.80 -25.67 -5.48
C ASN A 298 24.14 -27.06 -5.47
N ASN A 299 23.13 -27.31 -4.63
CA ASN A 299 22.41 -28.58 -4.64
C ASN A 299 21.68 -28.82 -5.97
N CYS A 300 21.03 -27.80 -6.54
CA CYS A 300 20.42 -27.90 -7.88
C CYS A 300 21.48 -28.18 -8.97
N LEU A 301 22.65 -27.57 -8.89
CA LEU A 301 23.74 -27.79 -9.85
C LEU A 301 24.30 -29.22 -9.75
N ILE A 302 24.55 -29.71 -8.53
CA ILE A 302 25.04 -31.07 -8.25
C ILE A 302 24.03 -32.11 -8.74
N LEU A 303 22.73 -31.95 -8.44
CA LEU A 303 21.68 -32.86 -8.92
C LEU A 303 21.58 -32.87 -10.45
N SER A 304 21.77 -31.72 -11.11
CA SER A 304 21.79 -31.63 -12.57
C SER A 304 22.98 -32.37 -13.18
N ILE A 305 24.18 -32.23 -12.60
CA ILE A 305 25.40 -32.94 -13.03
C ILE A 305 25.24 -34.45 -12.84
N LEU A 306 24.68 -34.88 -11.70
CA LEU A 306 24.39 -36.31 -11.43
C LEU A 306 23.37 -36.89 -12.40
N ALA A 307 22.33 -36.15 -12.76
CA ALA A 307 21.34 -36.58 -13.76
C ALA A 307 21.96 -36.74 -15.16
N ILE A 308 22.85 -35.83 -15.56
CA ILE A 308 23.59 -35.93 -16.83
C ILE A 308 24.53 -37.14 -16.81
N ALA A 309 25.30 -37.33 -15.72
CA ALA A 309 26.20 -38.47 -15.58
C ALA A 309 25.46 -39.81 -15.62
N LEU A 310 24.33 -39.94 -14.91
CA LEU A 310 23.48 -41.12 -14.94
C LEU A 310 22.93 -41.37 -16.35
N THR A 311 22.49 -40.32 -17.06
CA THR A 311 22.00 -40.42 -18.44
C THR A 311 23.09 -40.92 -19.39
N LEU A 312 24.33 -40.43 -19.26
CA LEU A 312 25.47 -40.89 -20.06
C LEU A 312 25.85 -42.35 -19.78
N VAL A 313 25.78 -42.79 -18.52
CA VAL A 313 26.00 -44.21 -18.15
C VAL A 313 24.91 -45.11 -18.76
N LEU A 314 23.64 -44.72 -18.64
CA LEU A 314 22.51 -45.46 -19.23
C LEU A 314 22.51 -45.45 -20.76
N TYR A 315 23.03 -44.38 -21.39
CA TYR A 315 23.22 -44.30 -22.83
C TYR A 315 24.34 -45.26 -23.29
N LYS A 316 25.51 -45.21 -22.64
CA LYS A 316 26.65 -46.07 -23.00
C LYS A 316 26.34 -47.56 -22.81
N SER A 317 25.55 -47.92 -21.79
CA SER A 317 25.03 -49.28 -21.57
C SER A 317 24.10 -49.80 -22.69
N LYS A 318 23.77 -48.97 -23.71
CA LYS A 318 22.79 -49.29 -24.76
C LYS A 318 23.42 -49.55 -26.13
N ASP A 319 24.65 -49.06 -26.36
CA ASP A 319 25.37 -49.24 -27.62
C ASP A 319 26.10 -50.60 -27.71
N ASP A 320 26.50 -51.19 -26.57
CA ASP A 320 27.18 -52.50 -26.49
C ASP A 320 26.34 -53.69 -27.01
N HIS A 321 25.10 -53.46 -27.46
CA HIS A 321 24.12 -54.51 -27.78
C HIS A 321 23.67 -54.61 -29.25
N LYS A 322 24.30 -53.93 -30.22
CA LYS A 322 23.92 -54.07 -31.65
C LYS A 322 25.10 -54.16 -32.63
N SER A 323 25.29 -55.34 -33.22
CA SER A 323 26.26 -55.58 -34.30
C SER A 323 25.68 -56.43 -35.45
N HIS A 324 25.30 -55.76 -36.55
CA HIS A 324 25.40 -56.22 -37.96
C HIS A 324 24.71 -57.54 -38.44
N PRO A 325 24.70 -57.87 -39.75
CA PRO A 325 24.26 -57.04 -40.90
C PRO A 325 23.43 -57.81 -41.98
N SER A 326 22.77 -57.09 -42.91
CA SER A 326 22.46 -57.47 -44.33
C SER A 326 21.32 -56.60 -44.91
N SER A 327 21.12 -56.39 -46.23
CA SER A 327 22.01 -56.21 -47.41
C SER A 327 21.12 -55.94 -48.66
N ASN A 328 21.65 -55.32 -49.73
CA ASN A 328 21.03 -55.14 -51.09
C ASN A 328 19.88 -54.10 -51.16
N LEU A 329 19.48 -53.44 -52.27
CA LEU A 329 19.92 -53.05 -53.65
C LEU A 329 18.81 -52.06 -54.15
N THR A 330 18.87 -51.08 -55.07
CA THR A 330 19.76 -50.43 -56.09
C THR A 330 19.27 -48.94 -56.21
N GLY A 331 19.83 -47.98 -56.97
CA GLY A 331 20.98 -47.91 -57.90
C GLY A 331 20.65 -47.05 -59.16
N ALA A 332 21.49 -46.04 -59.49
CA ALA A 332 21.32 -44.99 -60.53
C ALA A 332 20.15 -43.98 -60.29
N ASP A 333 20.16 -42.74 -60.79
CA ASP A 333 21.06 -42.06 -61.77
C ASP A 333 21.39 -40.59 -61.36
N ALA A 334 22.17 -39.86 -62.16
CA ALA A 334 22.88 -38.63 -61.80
C ALA A 334 22.09 -37.29 -61.84
N GLY A 335 22.61 -36.30 -61.07
CA GLY A 335 22.21 -34.88 -61.08
C GLY A 335 22.91 -34.12 -59.94
N ASP A 336 23.89 -33.27 -60.26
CA ASP A 336 24.85 -32.68 -59.31
C ASP A 336 24.73 -31.15 -59.19
N ILE A 337 25.52 -30.54 -58.29
CA ILE A 337 25.86 -29.11 -58.11
C ILE A 337 25.02 -28.29 -57.07
N LEU A 338 25.64 -28.11 -55.89
CA LEU A 338 25.53 -27.00 -54.91
C LEU A 338 24.19 -26.75 -54.16
N SER A 339 24.18 -26.36 -52.87
CA SER A 339 25.24 -26.35 -51.82
C SER A 339 24.64 -26.09 -50.43
N ASP A 340 25.26 -26.68 -49.41
CA ASP A 340 25.19 -26.36 -47.97
C ASP A 340 23.87 -26.45 -47.18
N SER A 341 24.02 -27.02 -45.98
CA SER A 341 23.06 -27.16 -44.88
C SER A 341 23.88 -27.42 -43.58
N PRO A 342 23.33 -27.43 -42.34
CA PRO A 342 21.92 -27.41 -41.98
C PRO A 342 21.57 -26.40 -40.85
N SER A 343 20.36 -26.56 -40.31
CA SER A 343 19.72 -25.76 -39.27
C SER A 343 19.97 -26.21 -37.83
N ALA A 344 19.90 -25.26 -36.89
CA ALA A 344 19.47 -25.40 -35.47
C ALA A 344 20.36 -26.28 -34.54
N ASP A 345 20.32 -26.16 -33.20
CA ASP A 345 19.50 -25.31 -32.30
C ASP A 345 20.29 -24.96 -31.01
N SER A 346 19.63 -24.27 -30.07
CA SER A 346 19.94 -24.07 -28.64
C SER A 346 20.80 -22.87 -28.21
N SER A 347 20.49 -22.36 -27.02
CA SER A 347 21.03 -21.16 -26.35
C SER A 347 21.23 -21.49 -24.87
N PRO A 348 22.19 -20.87 -24.13
CA PRO A 348 21.85 -19.60 -23.45
C PRO A 348 23.02 -18.62 -23.18
N LEU A 349 22.69 -17.32 -23.08
CA LEU A 349 23.30 -16.24 -22.26
C LEU A 349 22.66 -14.92 -22.76
N VAL A 350 21.61 -14.37 -22.14
CA VAL A 350 21.58 -13.68 -20.84
C VAL A 350 22.60 -12.54 -20.75
N GLU A 351 22.21 -11.36 -21.24
CA GLU A 351 22.26 -10.09 -20.48
C GLU A 351 21.39 -9.01 -21.17
N GLY A 352 20.94 -7.98 -20.43
CA GLY A 352 20.72 -6.64 -21.04
C GLY A 352 19.42 -6.28 -21.79
N LEU A 353 18.26 -6.95 -21.63
CA LEU A 353 17.00 -6.53 -22.30
C LEU A 353 15.75 -6.41 -21.39
N ARG A 354 15.69 -5.31 -20.62
CA ARG A 354 14.51 -4.56 -20.09
C ARG A 354 15.10 -3.33 -19.37
N SER A 355 14.98 -2.08 -19.82
CA SER A 355 13.72 -1.38 -20.15
C SER A 355 13.79 -0.36 -21.32
N GLN A 356 14.91 -0.22 -22.02
CA GLN A 356 15.05 0.79 -23.08
C GLN A 356 14.10 0.57 -24.27
N LYS A 357 13.80 -0.70 -24.63
CA LYS A 357 13.18 -1.03 -25.92
C LYS A 357 11.78 -0.42 -26.15
N VAL A 358 10.99 -0.19 -25.10
CA VAL A 358 9.66 0.46 -25.23
C VAL A 358 9.80 1.94 -25.56
N ARG A 359 10.72 2.65 -24.89
CA ARG A 359 11.01 4.07 -25.20
C ARG A 359 11.73 4.23 -26.54
N SER A 360 12.63 3.32 -26.92
CA SER A 360 13.30 3.40 -28.21
C SER A 360 12.34 3.17 -29.37
N THR A 361 11.48 2.15 -29.33
CA THR A 361 10.54 1.88 -30.44
C THR A 361 9.62 3.06 -30.70
N TYR A 362 9.09 3.71 -29.65
CA TYR A 362 8.28 4.93 -29.82
C TYR A 362 9.06 6.10 -30.44
N LYS A 363 10.32 6.31 -30.01
CA LYS A 363 11.20 7.34 -30.59
C LYS A 363 11.66 7.03 -32.02
N THR A 364 11.81 5.75 -32.37
CA THR A 364 12.20 5.32 -33.72
C THR A 364 11.04 5.44 -34.71
N ILE A 365 9.82 5.05 -34.31
CA ILE A 365 8.62 5.22 -35.14
C ILE A 365 8.34 6.72 -35.39
N ALA A 366 8.39 7.55 -34.34
CA ALA A 366 8.22 9.00 -34.46
C ALA A 366 9.35 9.70 -35.26
N ALA A 367 10.48 9.01 -35.52
CA ALA A 367 11.59 9.51 -36.33
C ALA A 367 11.60 8.96 -37.76
N SER A 368 10.62 8.12 -38.14
CA SER A 368 10.50 7.53 -39.48
C SER A 368 9.26 8.00 -40.27
N LEU A 369 8.48 8.94 -39.73
CA LEU A 369 7.33 9.55 -40.41
C LEU A 369 7.77 10.70 -41.32
N THR A 370 7.16 10.82 -42.49
CA THR A 370 7.29 12.01 -43.35
C THR A 370 6.57 13.22 -42.74
N ALA A 371 6.90 14.42 -43.23
CA ALA A 371 6.30 15.66 -42.74
C ALA A 371 4.77 15.70 -42.92
N ASP A 372 4.27 15.08 -43.99
CA ASP A 372 2.84 15.01 -44.33
C ASP A 372 2.09 13.99 -43.47
N GLU A 373 2.65 12.80 -43.23
CA GLU A 373 2.06 11.81 -42.31
C GLU A 373 1.99 12.35 -40.88
N ALA A 374 3.04 13.05 -40.42
CA ALA A 374 3.06 13.70 -39.12
C ALA A 374 2.06 14.87 -39.03
N GLU A 375 1.71 15.51 -40.15
CA GLU A 375 0.65 16.52 -40.24
C GLU A 375 -0.75 15.88 -40.21
N GLU A 376 -0.95 14.75 -40.89
CA GLU A 376 -2.19 13.97 -40.84
C GLU A 376 -2.46 13.43 -39.43
N GLU A 377 -1.45 12.91 -38.73
CA GLU A 377 -1.58 12.50 -37.33
C GLU A 377 -1.95 13.68 -36.41
N ARG A 378 -1.32 14.86 -36.57
CA ARG A 378 -1.71 16.08 -35.84
C ARG A 378 -3.17 16.50 -36.12
N ARG A 379 -3.64 16.35 -37.36
CA ARG A 379 -5.04 16.64 -37.74
C ARG A 379 -6.00 15.60 -37.16
N ALA A 380 -5.61 14.33 -37.09
CA ALA A 380 -6.38 13.27 -36.45
C ALA A 380 -6.48 13.46 -34.92
N GLU A 381 -5.37 13.70 -34.22
CA GLU A 381 -5.38 14.04 -32.78
C GLU A 381 -6.25 15.28 -32.51
N SER A 382 -6.10 16.35 -33.30
CA SER A 382 -6.91 17.57 -33.17
C SER A 382 -8.40 17.30 -33.37
N THR A 383 -8.78 16.46 -34.35
CA THR A 383 -10.17 16.07 -34.61
C THR A 383 -10.74 15.25 -33.45
N GLN A 384 -9.98 14.29 -32.91
CA GLN A 384 -10.39 13.52 -31.74
C GLN A 384 -10.53 14.39 -30.48
N LEU A 385 -9.59 15.31 -30.23
CA LEU A 385 -9.65 16.24 -29.10
C LEU A 385 -10.88 17.17 -29.18
N ASN A 386 -11.20 17.68 -30.37
CA ASN A 386 -12.42 18.48 -30.58
C ASN A 386 -13.70 17.66 -30.34
N HIS A 387 -13.75 16.40 -30.77
CA HIS A 387 -14.88 15.51 -30.49
C HIS A 387 -15.02 15.20 -29.00
N ILE A 388 -13.92 14.90 -28.30
CA ILE A 388 -13.89 14.66 -26.86
C ILE A 388 -14.34 15.92 -26.08
N PHE A 389 -13.86 17.11 -26.47
CA PHE A 389 -14.32 18.37 -25.90
C PHE A 389 -15.83 18.61 -26.12
N GLY A 390 -16.33 18.32 -27.32
CA GLY A 390 -17.77 18.41 -27.64
C GLY A 390 -18.65 17.43 -26.86
N LEU A 391 -18.10 16.31 -26.39
CA LEU A 391 -18.77 15.41 -25.44
C LEU A 391 -18.70 15.94 -24.01
N LEU A 392 -17.51 16.34 -23.54
CA LEU A 392 -17.31 16.80 -22.16
C LEU A 392 -18.03 18.12 -21.86
N LYS A 393 -18.17 19.02 -22.83
CA LYS A 393 -18.94 20.27 -22.68
C LYS A 393 -20.44 20.05 -22.47
N LYS A 394 -21.00 18.90 -22.89
CA LYS A 394 -22.39 18.52 -22.54
C LYS A 394 -22.56 18.19 -21.06
N GLU A 395 -21.47 17.92 -20.35
CA GLU A 395 -21.43 17.72 -18.90
C GLU A 395 -20.53 18.77 -18.20
N GLU A 396 -20.50 20.03 -18.70
CA GLU A 396 -19.62 21.11 -18.22
C GLU A 396 -19.65 21.29 -16.69
N LYS A 397 -20.83 21.23 -16.06
CA LYS A 397 -21.03 21.31 -14.60
C LYS A 397 -20.38 20.19 -13.78
N LYS A 398 -19.91 19.12 -14.42
CA LYS A 398 -19.36 17.90 -13.80
C LYS A 398 -17.85 17.74 -14.01
N PHE A 399 -17.30 18.33 -15.07
CA PHE A 399 -15.87 18.28 -15.40
C PHE A 399 -15.14 19.63 -15.34
N GLY A 400 -15.85 20.77 -15.43
CA GLY A 400 -15.25 22.10 -15.27
C GLY A 400 -14.28 22.52 -16.39
N ILE A 401 -14.48 22.02 -17.61
CA ILE A 401 -13.63 22.29 -18.78
C ILE A 401 -14.31 23.34 -19.65
N GLN A 402 -13.75 24.55 -19.72
CA GLN A 402 -14.39 25.70 -20.38
C GLN A 402 -13.92 25.87 -21.84
N SER A 403 -12.65 25.54 -22.12
CA SER A 403 -12.03 25.64 -23.44
C SER A 403 -11.32 24.35 -23.87
N LEU A 404 -11.00 24.27 -25.17
CA LEU A 404 -10.16 23.20 -25.73
C LEU A 404 -8.73 23.24 -25.15
N GLU A 405 -8.25 24.42 -24.79
CA GLU A 405 -6.93 24.62 -24.20
C GLU A 405 -6.86 24.04 -22.78
N ASP A 406 -7.92 24.20 -21.98
CA ASP A 406 -8.04 23.56 -20.66
C ASP A 406 -8.00 22.03 -20.78
N LEU A 407 -8.70 21.45 -21.76
CA LEU A 407 -8.69 20.01 -22.01
C LEU A 407 -7.28 19.52 -22.39
N LYS A 408 -6.60 20.21 -23.32
CA LYS A 408 -5.22 19.88 -23.70
C LYS A 408 -4.29 19.96 -22.50
N HIS A 409 -4.38 21.02 -21.69
CA HIS A 409 -3.55 21.21 -20.50
C HIS A 409 -3.80 20.11 -19.46
N GLN A 410 -5.07 19.80 -19.16
CA GLN A 410 -5.44 18.71 -18.26
C GLN A 410 -4.92 17.36 -18.78
N LEU A 411 -5.04 17.06 -20.07
CA LEU A 411 -4.51 15.82 -20.66
C LEU A 411 -2.97 15.77 -20.64
N HIS A 412 -2.28 16.91 -20.78
CA HIS A 412 -0.82 16.97 -20.69
C HIS A 412 -0.31 16.62 -19.28
N LEU A 413 -1.04 17.04 -18.23
CA LEU A 413 -0.78 16.68 -16.83
C LEU A 413 -0.94 15.17 -16.54
N TYR A 414 -1.49 14.37 -17.48
CA TYR A 414 -1.59 12.91 -17.39
C TYR A 414 -0.72 12.16 -18.44
N LYS A 415 0.08 12.86 -19.26
CA LYS A 415 0.88 12.27 -20.36
C LYS A 415 2.41 12.28 -20.10
N ALA A 416 2.84 12.62 -18.88
CA ALA A 416 4.25 12.73 -18.44
C ALA A 416 4.66 11.61 -17.48
#